data_AF-A0A946BPT0-F1
#
_entry.id   AF-A0A946BPT0-F1
#
_cell.length_a   1.000
_cell.length_b   1.000
_cell.length_c   1.000
_cell.angle_alpha   90.00
_cell.angle_beta   90.00
_cell.angle_gamma   90.00
#
_symmetry.space_group_name_H-M   'P 1'
#
loop_
_entity.id
_entity.type
_entity.pdbx_description
1 polymer ?
#
loop_
_entity_poly.entity_id
_entity_poly.type
_entity_poly.pdbx_seq_one_letter_code
_entity_poly.pdbx_strand_id
1 'polypeptide(L)'
;MAEDVEQPLDAASEEVVADGEVEIRSEQEQQKFESDFAIKMVDTLVAINEQQISSYELPNRFFTTDELNCFGFFSNSVPVNPLPAIYPENGFLLFRGVPVPKSVNLTSASLEEIEQIIKSSISEEALGQQLSDLGSDMINAYQIATQIYNDRVEKIRISYLANVKNAKSQVMEISAAVVCAFVIILTLLNLT
;
A
#
# COMPACT_ATOMS: atom_id res chain seq x y z
N MET A 1 -11.62 2.55 -86.71
CA MET A 1 -12.29 1.24 -86.85
C MET A 1 -11.94 0.44 -85.61
N ALA A 2 -12.95 -0.23 -85.08
CA ALA A 2 -12.92 -0.97 -83.82
C ALA A 2 -12.08 -2.24 -83.94
N GLU A 3 -11.46 -2.67 -82.83
CA GLU A 3 -11.75 -3.98 -82.25
C GLU A 3 -11.27 -4.03 -80.79
N ASP A 4 -12.13 -4.63 -80.00
CA ASP A 4 -12.16 -4.83 -78.55
C ASP A 4 -11.89 -6.31 -78.30
N VAL A 5 -11.00 -6.67 -77.37
CA VAL A 5 -10.94 -8.03 -76.79
C VAL A 5 -10.38 -7.99 -75.35
N GLU A 6 -11.29 -8.22 -74.40
CA GLU A 6 -11.18 -8.97 -73.12
C GLU A 6 -10.67 -8.28 -71.82
N GLN A 7 -11.67 -7.95 -70.97
CA GLN A 7 -11.69 -8.08 -69.49
C GLN A 7 -11.43 -9.55 -69.04
N PRO A 8 -11.10 -9.89 -67.76
CA PRO A 8 -11.68 -9.27 -66.54
C PRO A 8 -10.79 -9.22 -65.26
N LEU A 9 -11.42 -8.65 -64.22
CA LEU A 9 -11.37 -9.02 -62.80
C LEU A 9 -10.56 -8.16 -61.80
N ASP A 10 -11.37 -7.41 -61.04
CA ASP A 10 -11.40 -7.28 -59.58
C ASP A 10 -10.48 -6.34 -58.79
N ALA A 11 -11.15 -5.70 -57.83
CA ALA A 11 -10.67 -5.11 -56.59
C ALA A 11 -9.79 -3.85 -56.68
N ALA A 12 -10.43 -2.70 -56.94
CA ALA A 12 -9.98 -1.44 -56.35
C ALA A 12 -10.69 -1.27 -55.01
N SER A 13 -9.99 -1.68 -53.96
CA SER A 13 -10.34 -1.54 -52.55
C SER A 13 -10.77 -0.10 -52.24
N GLU A 14 -11.98 0.06 -51.72
CA GLU A 14 -12.36 1.23 -50.94
C GLU A 14 -11.33 1.39 -49.81
N GLU A 15 -10.76 2.58 -49.69
CA GLU A 15 -10.04 2.99 -48.48
C GLU A 15 -11.03 2.97 -47.31
N VAL A 16 -11.12 1.82 -46.64
CA VAL A 16 -11.70 1.72 -45.32
C VAL A 16 -10.72 2.41 -44.39
N VAL A 17 -11.09 3.63 -44.03
CA VAL A 17 -10.61 4.39 -42.88
C VAL A 17 -10.34 3.39 -41.76
N ALA A 18 -9.07 3.22 -41.39
CA ALA A 18 -8.69 2.42 -40.24
C ALA A 18 -9.25 3.14 -39.00
N ASP A 19 -10.47 2.75 -38.64
CA ASP A 19 -11.08 3.03 -37.35
C ASP A 19 -10.06 2.59 -36.30
N GLY A 20 -9.58 3.56 -35.53
CA GLY A 20 -8.70 3.29 -34.41
C GLY A 20 -9.48 2.43 -33.43
N GLU A 21 -9.27 1.12 -33.51
CA GLU A 21 -9.78 0.16 -32.55
C GLU A 21 -9.20 0.53 -31.19
N VAL A 22 -9.93 1.37 -30.46
CA VAL A 22 -9.77 1.51 -29.02
C VAL A 22 -10.06 0.12 -28.51
N GLU A 23 -9.01 -0.64 -28.18
CA GLU A 23 -9.12 -1.95 -27.54
C GLU A 23 -9.83 -1.75 -26.20
N ILE A 24 -11.16 -1.80 -26.26
CA ILE A 24 -12.05 -1.72 -25.12
C ILE A 24 -11.83 -3.00 -24.32
N ARG A 25 -10.94 -2.90 -23.34
CA ARG A 25 -10.69 -3.93 -22.34
C ARG A 25 -12.04 -4.42 -21.80
N SER A 26 -12.15 -5.73 -21.66
CA SER A 26 -13.36 -6.32 -21.07
C SER A 26 -13.53 -5.78 -19.64
N GLU A 27 -14.77 -5.66 -19.15
CA GLU A 27 -15.03 -5.19 -17.78
C GLU A 27 -14.23 -5.98 -16.73
N GLN A 28 -14.06 -7.29 -16.97
CA GLN A 28 -13.26 -8.18 -16.12
C GLN A 28 -11.76 -7.84 -16.13
N GLU A 29 -11.21 -7.45 -17.27
CA GLU A 29 -9.80 -7.06 -17.41
C GLU A 29 -9.54 -5.70 -16.79
N GLN A 30 -10.52 -4.79 -16.88
CA GLN A 30 -10.48 -3.49 -16.23
C GLN A 30 -10.49 -3.65 -14.70
N GLN A 31 -11.46 -4.38 -14.14
CA GLN A 31 -11.54 -4.66 -12.71
C GLN A 31 -10.27 -5.33 -12.17
N LYS A 32 -9.71 -6.28 -12.94
CA LYS A 32 -8.46 -6.93 -12.56
C LYS A 32 -7.32 -5.93 -12.44
N PHE A 33 -7.17 -5.04 -13.42
CA PHE A 33 -6.14 -4.01 -13.37
C PHE A 33 -6.36 -3.00 -12.26
N GLU A 34 -7.59 -2.55 -12.05
CA GLU A 34 -7.92 -1.63 -10.95
C GLU A 34 -7.52 -2.23 -9.60
N SER A 35 -7.83 -3.52 -9.39
CA SER A 35 -7.43 -4.25 -8.18
C SER A 35 -5.91 -4.43 -8.08
N ASP A 36 -5.25 -4.88 -9.15
CA ASP A 36 -3.80 -5.11 -9.16
C ASP A 36 -3.02 -3.81 -8.92
N PHE A 37 -3.47 -2.72 -9.55
CA PHE A 37 -2.89 -1.38 -9.37
C PHE A 37 -3.15 -0.84 -7.96
N ALA A 38 -4.35 -1.03 -7.42
CA ALA A 38 -4.65 -0.66 -6.04
C ALA A 38 -3.75 -1.39 -5.02
N ILE A 39 -3.58 -2.70 -5.20
CA ILE A 39 -2.68 -3.51 -4.35
C ILE A 39 -1.24 -3.01 -4.49
N LYS A 40 -0.77 -2.76 -5.71
CA LYS A 40 0.57 -2.19 -5.98
C LYS A 40 0.80 -0.89 -5.21
N MET A 41 -0.17 0.04 -5.23
CA MET A 41 -0.06 1.29 -4.47
C MET A 41 0.04 1.05 -2.95
N VAL A 42 -0.83 0.21 -2.40
CA VAL A 42 -0.83 -0.12 -0.96
C VAL A 42 0.47 -0.78 -0.54
N ASP A 43 0.92 -1.80 -1.27
CA ASP A 43 2.12 -2.54 -0.92
C ASP A 43 3.39 -1.71 -1.09
N THR A 44 3.43 -0.82 -2.09
CA THR A 44 4.54 0.13 -2.25
C THR A 44 4.62 1.06 -1.04
N LEU A 45 3.50 1.66 -0.62
CA LEU A 45 3.49 2.57 0.53
C LEU A 45 3.86 1.84 1.82
N VAL A 46 3.37 0.62 2.00
CA VAL A 46 3.72 -0.22 3.15
C VAL A 46 5.20 -0.60 3.13
N ALA A 47 5.74 -0.98 1.99
CA ALA A 47 7.16 -1.33 1.86
C ALA A 47 8.08 -0.13 2.15
N ILE A 48 7.67 1.09 1.78
CA ILE A 48 8.40 2.33 2.16
C ILE A 48 8.38 2.51 3.67
N ASN A 49 7.20 2.37 4.30
CA ASN A 49 7.07 2.52 5.75
C ASN A 49 7.87 1.46 6.54
N GLU A 50 7.97 0.24 6.01
CA GLU A 50 8.80 -0.82 6.58
C GLU A 50 10.30 -0.69 6.23
N GLN A 51 10.68 0.35 5.49
CA GLN A 51 12.04 0.57 4.98
C GLN A 51 12.57 -0.61 4.14
N GLN A 52 11.66 -1.39 3.54
CA GLN A 52 11.98 -2.48 2.62
C GLN A 52 12.38 -1.95 1.25
N ILE A 53 11.79 -0.82 0.84
CA ILE A 53 12.17 -0.09 -0.36
C ILE A 53 12.48 1.35 0.02
N SER A 54 13.43 1.94 -0.70
CA SER A 54 13.67 3.35 -0.58
C SER A 54 12.61 4.16 -1.34
N SER A 55 12.27 5.32 -0.80
CA SER A 55 11.45 6.32 -1.48
C SER A 55 12.01 6.68 -2.87
N TYR A 56 13.33 6.68 -3.05
CA TYR A 56 14.00 6.94 -4.35
C TYR A 56 13.75 5.86 -5.41
N GLU A 57 13.25 4.69 -5.03
CA GLU A 57 12.90 3.63 -5.98
C GLU A 57 11.49 3.81 -6.56
N LEU A 58 10.69 4.76 -6.03
CA LEU A 58 9.31 5.04 -6.45
C LEU A 58 9.17 5.24 -7.98
N PRO A 59 10.01 6.04 -8.65
CA PRO A 59 9.84 6.26 -10.09
C PRO A 59 10.08 5.01 -10.92
N ASN A 60 10.86 4.05 -10.41
CA ASN A 60 11.11 2.78 -11.09
C ASN A 60 10.02 1.74 -10.83
N ARG A 61 9.13 1.99 -9.86
CA ARG A 61 8.03 1.09 -9.51
C ARG A 61 6.77 1.37 -10.33
N PHE A 62 6.58 2.62 -10.75
CA PHE A 62 5.44 3.05 -11.55
C PHE A 62 5.88 3.29 -12.99
N PHE A 63 5.14 2.74 -13.95
CA PHE A 63 5.58 2.72 -15.36
C PHE A 63 5.24 4.00 -16.10
N THR A 64 4.24 4.74 -15.62
CA THR A 64 3.75 5.97 -16.25
C THR A 64 3.72 7.11 -15.23
N THR A 65 3.78 8.33 -15.74
CA THR A 65 3.60 9.55 -14.94
C THR A 65 2.25 9.55 -14.23
N ASP A 66 1.19 9.10 -14.91
CA ASP A 66 -0.15 8.99 -14.34
C ASP A 66 -0.21 8.00 -13.17
N GLU A 67 0.44 6.85 -13.29
CA GLU A 67 0.55 5.88 -12.18
C GLU A 67 1.25 6.50 -10.97
N LEU A 68 2.34 7.23 -11.20
CA LEU A 68 3.14 7.87 -10.14
C LEU A 68 2.36 9.02 -9.48
N ASN A 69 1.65 9.83 -10.27
CA ASN A 69 0.77 10.90 -9.78
C ASN A 69 -0.39 10.32 -8.95
N CYS A 70 -1.02 9.24 -9.43
CA CYS A 70 -2.07 8.54 -8.70
C CYS A 70 -1.58 8.03 -7.34
N PHE A 71 -0.38 7.44 -7.30
CA PHE A 71 0.27 7.07 -6.04
C PHE A 71 0.54 8.28 -5.13
N GLY A 72 0.95 9.41 -5.70
CA GLY A 72 1.10 10.68 -4.98
C GLY A 72 -0.20 11.14 -4.32
N PHE A 73 -1.32 11.10 -5.04
CA PHE A 73 -2.63 11.42 -4.44
C PHE A 73 -3.03 10.43 -3.36
N PHE A 74 -2.81 9.13 -3.60
CA PHE A 74 -3.09 8.07 -2.62
C PHE A 74 -2.28 8.24 -1.33
N SER A 75 -0.97 8.46 -1.42
CA SER A 75 -0.12 8.67 -0.24
C SER A 75 -0.54 9.89 0.58
N ASN A 76 -1.06 10.94 -0.05
CA ASN A 76 -1.60 12.12 0.64
C ASN A 76 -3.00 11.91 1.25
N SER A 77 -3.77 10.93 0.79
CA SER A 77 -5.12 10.67 1.29
C SER A 77 -5.14 9.76 2.52
N VAL A 78 -4.06 9.01 2.77
CA VAL A 78 -3.97 8.10 3.91
C VAL A 78 -3.66 8.81 5.23
N PRO A 79 -4.14 8.28 6.37
CA PRO A 79 -3.96 8.93 7.66
C PRO A 79 -2.50 8.88 8.15
N VAL A 80 -1.95 10.06 8.49
CA VAL A 80 -0.65 10.21 9.16
C VAL A 80 -0.80 10.06 10.69
N ASN A 81 -1.10 8.85 11.15
CA ASN A 81 -1.30 8.58 12.58
C ASN A 81 -0.44 7.41 13.05
N PRO A 82 0.79 7.67 13.55
CA PRO A 82 1.62 6.61 14.07
C PRO A 82 0.96 5.96 15.29
N LEU A 83 1.00 4.63 15.35
CA LEU A 83 0.53 3.86 16.49
C LEU A 83 1.43 4.13 17.70
N PRO A 84 0.88 4.56 18.85
CA PRO A 84 1.70 4.87 20.01
C PRO A 84 2.29 3.60 20.63
N ALA A 85 3.57 3.67 21.02
CA ALA A 85 4.27 2.61 21.74
C ALA A 85 3.79 2.55 23.21
N ILE A 86 2.63 1.91 23.46
CA ILE A 86 2.00 1.83 24.78
C ILE A 86 2.50 0.64 25.64
N TYR A 87 3.48 -0.11 25.15
CA TYR A 87 4.13 -1.24 25.81
C TYR A 87 5.58 -1.37 25.30
N PRO A 88 6.54 -1.85 26.11
CA PRO A 88 7.92 -2.03 25.67
C PRO A 88 8.04 -2.94 24.43
N GLU A 89 8.73 -2.47 23.39
CA GLU A 89 8.96 -3.27 22.19
C GLU A 89 9.93 -4.43 22.44
N ASN A 90 10.95 -4.18 23.27
CA ASN A 90 11.88 -5.20 23.72
C ASN A 90 11.38 -5.90 24.98
N GLY A 91 11.72 -7.18 25.11
CA GLY A 91 11.46 -7.92 26.35
C GLY A 91 12.18 -7.30 27.54
N PHE A 92 11.57 -7.40 28.72
CA PHE A 92 12.15 -6.95 29.98
C PHE A 92 11.96 -8.01 31.06
N LEU A 93 13.01 -8.27 31.85
CA LEU A 93 13.02 -9.34 32.85
C LEU A 93 12.65 -10.70 32.21
N LEU A 94 11.47 -11.25 32.55
CA LEU A 94 10.92 -12.50 32.04
C LEU A 94 9.75 -12.27 31.06
N PHE A 95 9.41 -11.01 30.77
CA PHE A 95 8.25 -10.64 29.97
C PHE A 95 8.64 -10.36 28.53
N ARG A 96 7.80 -10.80 27.60
CA ARG A 96 7.98 -10.51 26.18
C ARG A 96 7.58 -9.06 25.89
N GLY A 97 8.32 -8.45 24.97
CA GLY A 97 7.97 -7.16 24.39
C GLY A 97 6.85 -7.30 23.35
N VAL A 98 6.25 -6.19 22.96
CA VAL A 98 5.26 -6.13 21.87
C VAL A 98 5.73 -5.08 20.86
N PRO A 99 6.23 -5.47 19.67
CA PRO A 99 6.74 -4.53 18.69
C PRO A 99 5.62 -3.65 18.14
N VAL A 100 5.90 -2.37 17.91
CA VAL A 100 4.95 -1.47 17.25
C VAL A 100 5.03 -1.73 15.75
N PRO A 101 3.90 -2.05 15.08
CA PRO A 101 3.90 -2.28 13.64
C PRO A 101 4.22 -0.99 12.89
N LYS A 102 5.25 -1.02 12.05
CA LYS A 102 5.76 0.16 11.31
C LYS A 102 5.12 0.33 9.93
N SER A 103 4.57 -0.73 9.35
CA SER A 103 4.00 -0.78 7.99
C SER A 103 2.94 0.27 7.69
N VAL A 104 2.22 0.72 8.73
CA VAL A 104 1.13 1.69 8.62
C VAL A 104 1.42 2.99 9.38
N ASN A 105 2.65 3.16 9.86
CA ASN A 105 3.08 4.38 10.53
C ASN A 105 3.65 5.36 9.51
N LEU A 106 2.77 5.97 8.72
CA LEU A 106 3.17 7.07 7.86
C LEU A 106 3.38 8.34 8.70
N THR A 107 4.57 8.91 8.63
CA THR A 107 4.91 10.18 9.27
C THR A 107 4.77 11.34 8.28
N SER A 108 4.57 12.56 8.78
CA SER A 108 4.55 13.74 7.90
C SER A 108 5.87 13.91 7.14
N ALA A 109 7.01 13.57 7.75
CA ALA A 109 8.32 13.64 7.11
C ALA A 109 8.46 12.63 5.96
N SER A 110 8.01 11.38 6.16
CA SER A 110 8.02 10.37 5.10
C SER A 110 7.06 10.71 3.96
N LEU A 111 5.92 11.34 4.26
CA LEU A 111 4.99 11.80 3.24
C LEU A 111 5.60 12.93 2.40
N GLU A 112 6.22 13.90 3.05
CA GLU A 112 6.90 15.02 2.37
C GLU A 112 8.06 14.52 1.50
N GLU A 113 8.82 13.52 1.96
CA GLU A 113 9.87 12.88 1.16
C GLU A 113 9.32 12.20 -0.09
N ILE A 114 8.23 11.42 0.04
CA ILE A 114 7.54 10.80 -1.09
C ILE A 114 7.07 11.87 -2.09
N GLU A 115 6.45 12.94 -1.59
CA GLU A 115 5.95 14.04 -2.41
C GLU A 115 7.09 14.73 -3.19
N GLN A 116 8.21 15.03 -2.54
CA GLN A 116 9.37 15.64 -3.18
C GLN A 116 9.96 14.75 -4.28
N ILE A 117 10.07 13.44 -4.02
CA ILE A 117 10.61 12.51 -5.00
C ILE A 117 9.71 12.42 -6.23
N ILE A 118 8.39 12.33 -6.03
CA ILE A 118 7.42 12.34 -7.13
C ILE A 118 7.56 13.63 -7.94
N LYS A 119 7.56 14.80 -7.28
CA LYS A 119 7.72 16.10 -7.95
C LYS A 119 9.02 16.22 -8.74
N SER A 120 10.12 15.66 -8.23
CA SER A 120 11.41 15.68 -8.92
C SER A 120 11.50 14.72 -10.11
N SER A 121 10.60 13.73 -10.19
CA SER A 121 10.62 12.68 -11.19
C SER A 121 9.68 12.94 -12.36
N ILE A 122 8.74 13.88 -12.22
CA ILE A 122 7.75 14.25 -13.24
C ILE A 122 8.10 15.62 -13.86
N SER A 123 7.62 15.87 -15.08
CA SER A 123 7.78 17.17 -15.72
C SER A 123 6.94 18.25 -15.02
N GLU A 124 7.35 19.52 -15.12
CA GLU A 124 6.61 20.66 -14.53
C GLU A 124 5.15 20.74 -15.01
N GLU A 125 4.87 20.30 -16.24
CA GLU A 125 3.54 20.27 -16.84
C GLU A 125 2.62 19.21 -16.19
N ALA A 126 3.19 18.08 -15.77
CA ALA A 126 2.47 17.01 -15.07
C ALA A 126 2.26 17.29 -13.58
N LEU A 127 2.94 18.30 -13.03
CA LEU A 127 2.92 18.69 -11.61
C LEU A 127 1.60 19.38 -11.21
N GLY A 128 0.85 19.89 -12.19
CA GLY A 128 -0.45 20.54 -12.01
C GLY A 128 -1.68 19.65 -12.25
N GLN A 129 -1.46 18.39 -12.64
CA GLN A 129 -2.53 17.44 -12.92
C GLN A 129 -3.34 17.17 -11.65
N GLN A 130 -4.66 17.10 -11.74
CA GLN A 130 -5.55 16.76 -10.62
C GLN A 130 -5.94 15.28 -10.67
N LEU A 131 -6.43 14.74 -9.54
CA LEU A 131 -6.94 13.37 -9.50
C LEU A 131 -8.04 13.13 -10.55
N SER A 132 -8.84 14.16 -10.84
CA SER A 132 -9.94 14.11 -11.83
C SER A 132 -9.47 14.08 -13.28
N ASP A 133 -8.22 14.44 -13.55
CA ASP A 133 -7.63 14.40 -14.89
C ASP A 133 -7.08 13.00 -15.24
N LEU A 134 -7.04 12.07 -14.27
CA LEU A 134 -6.62 10.68 -14.46
C LEU A 134 -7.74 9.83 -15.10
N GLY A 135 -7.35 8.73 -15.72
CA GLY A 135 -8.28 7.73 -16.25
C GLY A 135 -9.22 7.16 -15.18
N SER A 136 -10.45 6.80 -15.58
CA SER A 136 -11.47 6.26 -14.67
C SER A 136 -11.02 5.01 -13.93
N ASP A 137 -10.22 4.16 -14.58
CA ASP A 137 -9.59 2.98 -14.02
C ASP A 137 -8.61 3.35 -12.89
N MET A 138 -7.80 4.41 -13.06
CA MET A 138 -6.90 4.88 -12.02
C MET A 138 -7.64 5.53 -10.85
N ILE A 139 -8.72 6.27 -11.12
CA ILE A 139 -9.57 6.84 -10.06
C ILE A 139 -10.21 5.71 -9.23
N ASN A 140 -10.71 4.66 -9.88
CA ASN A 140 -11.29 3.52 -9.16
C ASN A 140 -10.22 2.78 -8.34
N ALA A 141 -9.05 2.53 -8.93
CA ALA A 141 -7.93 1.93 -8.22
C ALA A 141 -7.47 2.76 -7.01
N TYR A 142 -7.45 4.09 -7.11
CA TYR A 142 -7.18 5.00 -5.99
C TYR A 142 -8.19 4.82 -4.85
N GLN A 143 -9.48 4.71 -5.18
CA GLN A 143 -10.54 4.50 -4.19
C GLN A 143 -10.39 3.13 -3.51
N ILE A 144 -10.16 2.08 -4.30
CA ILE A 144 -9.93 0.72 -3.81
C ILE A 144 -8.68 0.68 -2.91
N ALA A 145 -7.57 1.31 -3.31
CA ALA A 145 -6.34 1.37 -2.52
C ALA A 145 -6.55 2.08 -1.19
N THR A 146 -7.28 3.20 -1.20
CA THR A 146 -7.64 3.95 0.01
C THR A 146 -8.44 3.07 0.99
N GLN A 147 -9.41 2.31 0.47
CA GLN A 147 -10.19 1.37 1.28
C GLN A 147 -9.33 0.24 1.86
N ILE A 148 -8.51 -0.40 1.03
CA ILE A 148 -7.61 -1.49 1.45
C ILE A 148 -6.63 -0.98 2.53
N TYR A 149 -6.04 0.19 2.33
CA TYR A 149 -5.09 0.75 3.30
C TYR A 149 -5.77 1.03 4.64
N ASN A 150 -6.94 1.66 4.65
CA ASN A 150 -7.68 1.96 5.87
C ASN A 150 -8.09 0.69 6.64
N ASP A 151 -8.57 -0.34 5.93
CA ASP A 151 -8.88 -1.65 6.54
C ASP A 151 -7.62 -2.32 7.13
N ARG A 152 -6.49 -2.24 6.41
CA ARG A 152 -5.19 -2.74 6.90
C ARG A 152 -4.73 -2.01 8.17
N VAL A 153 -4.82 -0.69 8.19
CA VAL A 153 -4.50 0.15 9.37
C VAL A 153 -5.34 -0.29 10.57
N GLU A 154 -6.65 -0.44 10.39
CA GLU A 154 -7.56 -0.82 11.49
C GLU A 154 -7.27 -2.23 12.00
N LYS A 155 -7.08 -3.21 11.10
CA LYS A 155 -6.69 -4.58 11.47
C LYS A 155 -5.38 -4.61 12.27
N ILE A 156 -4.38 -3.85 11.83
CA ILE A 156 -3.09 -3.77 12.52
C ILE A 156 -3.24 -3.12 13.90
N ARG A 157 -4.02 -2.04 14.00
CA ARG A 157 -4.31 -1.37 15.28
C ARG A 157 -4.98 -2.32 16.27
N ILE A 158 -6.03 -3.00 15.85
CA ILE A 158 -6.77 -3.97 16.68
C ILE A 158 -5.83 -5.09 17.13
N SER A 159 -5.04 -5.65 16.21
CA SER A 159 -4.08 -6.72 16.49
C SER A 159 -3.01 -6.28 17.50
N TYR A 160 -2.41 -5.09 17.32
CA TYR A 160 -1.42 -4.55 18.25
C TYR A 160 -2.01 -4.35 19.65
N LEU A 161 -3.19 -3.74 19.77
CA LEU A 161 -3.85 -3.53 21.06
C LEU A 161 -4.21 -4.84 21.77
N ALA A 162 -4.64 -5.86 21.01
CA ALA A 162 -4.89 -7.20 21.55
C ALA A 162 -3.60 -7.84 22.09
N ASN A 163 -2.49 -7.73 21.35
CA ASN A 163 -1.19 -8.24 21.77
C ASN A 163 -0.67 -7.52 23.03
N VAL A 164 -0.82 -6.20 23.11
CA VAL A 164 -0.48 -5.41 24.30
C VAL A 164 -1.31 -5.85 25.50
N LYS A 165 -2.62 -6.04 25.33
CA LYS A 165 -3.50 -6.51 26.41
C LYS A 165 -3.08 -7.89 26.92
N ASN A 166 -2.78 -8.81 26.01
CA ASN A 166 -2.32 -10.15 26.35
C ASN A 166 -0.97 -10.11 27.10
N ALA A 167 -0.02 -9.30 26.63
CA ALA A 167 1.27 -9.12 27.29
C ALA A 167 1.10 -8.55 28.72
N LYS A 168 0.23 -7.54 28.91
CA LYS A 168 -0.07 -7.01 30.24
C LYS A 168 -0.71 -8.05 31.17
N SER A 169 -1.60 -8.92 30.65
CA SER A 169 -2.16 -10.03 31.42
C SER A 169 -1.07 -11.00 31.87
N GLN A 170 -0.17 -11.36 30.95
CA GLN A 170 0.98 -12.21 31.26
C GLN A 170 1.87 -11.61 32.36
N VAL A 171 2.08 -10.27 32.36
CA VAL A 171 2.83 -9.61 33.42
C VAL A 171 2.18 -9.84 34.79
N MET A 172 0.86 -9.68 34.86
CA MET A 172 0.10 -9.87 36.11
C MET A 172 0.17 -11.32 36.60
N GLU A 173 -0.01 -12.29 35.71
CA GLU A 173 -0.01 -13.72 36.06
C GLU A 173 1.37 -14.21 36.52
N ILE A 174 2.42 -13.92 35.74
CA ILE A 174 3.77 -14.39 36.07
C ILE A 174 4.31 -13.66 37.31
N SER A 175 4.05 -12.35 37.47
CA SER A 175 4.49 -11.65 38.68
C SER A 175 3.85 -12.21 39.95
N ALA A 176 2.56 -12.57 39.90
CA ALA A 176 1.90 -13.24 41.03
C ALA A 176 2.54 -14.62 41.33
N ALA A 177 2.80 -15.42 40.30
CA ALA A 177 3.47 -16.72 40.48
C ALA A 177 4.88 -16.59 41.09
N VAL A 178 5.66 -15.60 40.63
CA VAL A 178 7.01 -15.33 41.15
C VAL A 178 6.97 -14.94 42.63
N VAL A 179 6.04 -14.05 43.02
CA VAL A 179 5.89 -13.66 44.43
C VAL A 179 5.47 -14.84 45.30
N CYS A 180 4.49 -15.65 44.86
CA CYS A 180 4.06 -16.84 45.58
C CYS A 180 5.21 -17.85 45.76
N ALA A 181 5.95 -18.13 44.70
CA ALA A 181 7.09 -19.04 44.76
C ALA A 181 8.19 -18.51 45.71
N PHE A 182 8.47 -17.20 45.67
CA PHE A 182 9.44 -16.57 46.55
C PHE A 182 9.07 -16.70 48.03
N VAL A 183 7.80 -16.48 48.38
CA VAL A 183 7.31 -16.65 49.76
C VAL A 183 7.46 -18.10 50.23
N ILE A 184 7.09 -19.08 49.38
CA ILE A 184 7.22 -20.50 49.72
C ILE A 184 8.69 -20.86 49.99
N ILE A 185 9.62 -20.44 49.14
CA ILE A 185 11.05 -20.71 49.32
C ILE A 185 11.56 -20.12 50.64
N LEU A 186 11.21 -18.86 50.95
CA LEU A 186 11.59 -18.24 52.22
C LEU A 186 11.02 -18.98 53.44
N THR A 187 9.79 -19.46 53.37
CA THR A 187 9.20 -20.24 54.47
C THR A 187 9.93 -21.58 54.67
N LEU A 188 10.32 -22.26 53.59
CA LEU A 188 11.06 -23.52 53.66
C LEU A 188 12.48 -23.33 54.22
N LEU A 189 13.17 -22.26 53.82
CA LEU A 189 14.51 -21.94 54.31
C LEU A 189 14.54 -21.60 55.80
N ASN A 190 13.47 -20.99 56.33
CA ASN A 190 13.37 -20.69 57.78
C ASN A 190 12.95 -21.90 58.62
N LEU A 191 12.43 -22.97 58.00
CA LEU A 191 12.06 -24.21 58.68
C LEU A 191 13.22 -25.21 58.78
N THR A 192 14.32 -24.99 58.04
CA THR A 192 15.52 -25.85 58.00
C THR A 192 16.61 -25.24 58.86
#